data_AF-A0A151MZ53-F1
#
_entry.id   AF-A0A151MZ53-F1
#
_cell.length_a   1.000
_cell.length_b   1.000
_cell.length_c   1.000
_cell.angle_alpha   90.00
_cell.angle_beta   90.00
_cell.angle_gamma   90.00
#
_symmetry.space_group_name_H-M   'P 1'
#
loop_
_entity.id
_entity.type
_entity.pdbx_description
1 polymer ?
#
loop_
_entity_poly.entity_id
_entity_poly.type
_entity_poly.pdbx_seq_one_letter_code
_entity_poly.pdbx_strand_id
1 'polypeptide(L)'
;MTQCYCAVVMSHYTLPQAQKLADDQGLVLMTTVAMPVFSKQNETRSKGILLGVVGTDVPVKELLKTIPKYKLGIHGYAFAITNNGYILTHPELRPLYEEGKKRRKPNYSSVDLSEVEWEDRDDVLRNAMVNRKTGKFSMEVKKTVEKGKRVLVMTNDYYYTDIKGTPFSLGVALSRGHGKYFFRGNVTIEEGLHDLEHPDVSLADEWSYCNTDLHPEHRQMTQLEAIKLYLTGKEPLLQCDKELIQEVLFDAVVSAPIEAYWTSLALNKSENSDKGVEVAFLGTRTGLSRINLFVGPEQLTNQDFLTAEDKENIFNADHFPLWFRRAAEQIPGSFVYSIPFSPETENKSNKSNVVTASTAIQLLDDRKSPVVAGKRDYFHSVLMQQGLLWTQADAPIPT
;
A
#
# COMPACT_ATOMS: atom_id res chain seq x y z
N MET A 1 -33.31 14.02 20.87
CA MET A 1 -31.98 13.57 20.44
C MET A 1 -32.20 12.78 19.16
N THR A 2 -31.98 13.40 17.99
CA THR A 2 -32.30 12.78 16.69
C THR A 2 -31.20 11.75 16.39
N GLN A 3 -31.53 10.47 16.47
CA GLN A 3 -30.60 9.39 16.19
C GLN A 3 -30.42 9.33 14.66
N CYS A 4 -29.23 9.67 14.16
CA CYS A 4 -28.88 9.44 12.77
C CYS A 4 -28.86 7.93 12.53
N TYR A 5 -29.78 7.44 11.69
CA TYR A 5 -29.73 6.07 11.21
C TYR A 5 -28.88 6.06 9.95
N CYS A 6 -27.60 5.71 10.05
CA CYS A 6 -26.81 5.38 8.86
C CYS A 6 -27.39 4.13 8.21
N ALA A 7 -28.29 4.29 7.26
CA ALA A 7 -28.63 3.22 6.32
C ALA A 7 -27.51 3.16 5.28
N VAL A 8 -26.71 2.09 5.34
CA VAL A 8 -25.63 1.86 4.40
C VAL A 8 -26.23 1.27 3.13
N VAL A 9 -26.33 2.09 2.09
CA VAL A 9 -26.54 1.59 0.74
C VAL A 9 -25.18 1.69 0.06
N MET A 10 -24.56 0.53 -0.22
CA MET A 10 -23.47 0.51 -1.19
C MET A 10 -24.08 0.79 -2.55
N SER A 11 -23.93 2.04 -3.00
CA SER A 11 -24.39 2.52 -4.28
C SER A 11 -23.18 2.75 -5.20
N HIS A 12 -23.42 2.75 -6.50
CA HIS A 12 -22.41 3.18 -7.46
C HIS A 12 -23.02 4.26 -8.35
N TYR A 13 -22.37 5.42 -8.39
CA TYR A 13 -22.67 6.48 -9.33
C TYR A 13 -21.44 6.76 -10.20
N THR A 14 -21.70 7.10 -11.46
CA THR A 14 -20.73 7.87 -12.24
C THR A 14 -20.68 9.27 -11.64
N LEU A 15 -19.50 9.77 -11.30
CA LEU A 15 -19.32 11.13 -10.77
C LEU A 15 -20.06 12.15 -11.65
N PRO A 16 -20.70 13.19 -11.05
CA PRO A 16 -21.27 14.30 -11.81
C PRO A 16 -20.20 14.93 -12.72
N GLN A 17 -20.61 15.47 -13.86
CA GLN A 17 -19.71 16.05 -14.90
C GLN A 17 -18.68 17.06 -14.38
N ALA A 18 -18.88 17.68 -13.22
CA ALA A 18 -17.93 18.61 -12.60
C ALA A 18 -16.66 17.93 -12.03
N GLN A 19 -16.69 16.62 -11.73
CA GLN A 19 -15.52 15.84 -11.27
C GLN A 19 -14.91 14.96 -12.37
N LYS A 20 -15.48 14.94 -13.57
CA LYS A 20 -14.99 14.15 -14.72
C LYS A 20 -13.65 14.65 -15.31
N LEU A 21 -13.15 15.81 -14.88
CA LEU A 21 -11.99 16.44 -15.51
C LEU A 21 -10.63 15.87 -15.09
N ALA A 22 -10.57 14.88 -14.20
CA ALA A 22 -9.28 14.33 -13.74
C ALA A 22 -9.24 12.80 -13.55
N ASP A 23 -10.27 12.05 -13.95
CA ASP A 23 -10.30 10.61 -13.65
C ASP A 23 -10.78 9.80 -14.86
N ASP A 24 -9.83 9.38 -15.70
CA ASP A 24 -10.02 8.36 -16.72
C ASP A 24 -9.91 6.93 -16.11
N GLN A 25 -9.95 6.80 -14.77
CA GLN A 25 -9.83 5.53 -14.06
C GLN A 25 -11.12 5.12 -13.34
N GLY A 26 -11.97 4.38 -14.05
CA GLY A 26 -12.77 3.31 -13.43
C GLY A 26 -13.91 3.68 -12.48
N LEU A 27 -14.52 2.63 -11.93
CA LEU A 27 -15.73 2.66 -11.10
C LEU A 27 -15.34 2.78 -9.63
N VAL A 28 -15.82 3.80 -8.92
CA VAL A 28 -15.51 4.04 -7.49
C VAL A 28 -16.55 3.35 -6.59
N LEU A 29 -16.08 2.65 -5.56
CA LEU A 29 -16.91 2.12 -4.46
C LEU A 29 -17.31 3.28 -3.54
N MET A 30 -18.62 3.44 -3.31
CA MET A 30 -19.17 4.51 -2.48
C MET A 30 -20.04 3.90 -1.36
N THR A 31 -20.08 4.59 -0.23
CA THR A 31 -21.03 4.31 0.85
C THR A 31 -21.91 5.52 1.06
N THR A 32 -23.24 5.33 1.07
CA THR A 32 -24.17 6.42 1.29
C THR A 32 -24.55 6.50 2.76
N VAL A 33 -24.45 7.69 3.36
CA VAL A 33 -25.03 8.00 4.67
C VAL A 33 -26.36 8.68 4.44
N ALA A 34 -27.44 8.04 4.86
CA ALA A 34 -28.80 8.53 4.68
C ALA A 34 -29.43 8.99 6.01
N MET A 35 -30.27 10.03 5.96
CA MET A 35 -31.04 10.52 7.09
C MET A 35 -32.50 10.77 6.65
N PRO A 36 -33.49 10.16 7.32
CA PRO A 36 -34.90 10.44 7.04
C PRO A 36 -35.28 11.84 7.50
N VAL A 37 -36.08 12.54 6.69
CA VAL A 37 -36.60 13.88 6.96
C VAL A 37 -38.09 13.78 7.27
N PHE A 38 -38.49 14.23 8.45
CA PHE A 38 -39.88 14.19 8.91
C PHE A 38 -40.53 15.57 8.90
N SER A 39 -41.84 15.60 8.67
CA SER A 39 -42.64 16.83 8.72
C SER A 39 -42.70 17.39 10.13
N LYS A 40 -42.50 18.71 10.27
CA LYS A 40 -42.54 19.42 11.55
C LYS A 40 -43.92 20.01 11.88
N GLN A 41 -44.93 19.81 11.03
CA GLN A 41 -46.27 20.38 11.24
C GLN A 41 -46.91 19.83 12.53
N ASN A 42 -47.66 20.68 13.25
CA ASN A 42 -48.19 20.33 14.57
C ASN A 42 -49.14 19.11 14.53
N GLU A 43 -49.90 18.93 13.46
CA GLU A 43 -50.82 17.80 13.26
C GLU A 43 -50.11 16.47 12.98
N THR A 44 -48.87 16.53 12.49
CA THR A 44 -48.10 15.38 12.02
C THR A 44 -46.98 14.99 12.96
N ARG A 45 -46.73 15.78 14.03
CA ARG A 45 -45.77 15.47 15.09
C ARG A 45 -46.04 14.15 15.80
N SER A 46 -47.30 13.78 15.99
CA SER A 46 -47.69 12.50 16.61
C SER A 46 -47.69 11.32 15.62
N LYS A 47 -47.82 11.59 14.32
CA LYS A 47 -47.89 10.58 13.25
C LYS A 47 -46.55 10.31 12.56
N GLY A 48 -45.56 11.19 12.72
CA GLY A 48 -44.22 11.00 12.16
C GLY A 48 -44.19 10.87 10.64
N ILE A 49 -44.84 11.79 9.91
CA ILE A 49 -44.91 11.72 8.45
C ILE A 49 -43.51 11.90 7.84
N LEU A 50 -43.01 10.86 7.16
CA LEU A 50 -41.77 10.87 6.39
C LEU A 50 -41.96 11.71 5.11
N LEU A 51 -41.19 12.78 4.98
CA LEU A 51 -41.17 13.64 3.79
C LEU A 51 -40.22 13.10 2.72
N GLY A 52 -39.14 12.45 3.14
CA GLY A 52 -38.13 11.90 2.25
C GLY A 52 -36.88 11.48 3.00
N VAL A 53 -35.81 11.19 2.25
CA VAL A 53 -34.52 10.77 2.77
C VAL A 53 -33.45 11.62 2.10
N VAL A 54 -32.57 12.23 2.90
CA VAL A 54 -31.39 12.93 2.40
C VAL A 54 -30.20 11.99 2.53
N GLY A 55 -29.44 11.81 1.46
CA GLY A 55 -28.25 10.97 1.44
C GLY A 55 -27.02 11.77 1.01
N THR A 56 -25.86 11.42 1.56
CA THR A 56 -24.56 11.89 1.08
C THR A 56 -23.67 10.69 0.79
N ASP A 57 -23.04 10.68 -0.38
CA ASP A 57 -22.16 9.59 -0.81
C ASP A 57 -20.72 9.89 -0.40
N VAL A 58 -20.09 8.91 0.25
CA VAL A 58 -18.70 8.96 0.67
C VAL A 58 -17.92 7.90 -0.12
N PRO A 59 -16.89 8.28 -0.89
CA PRO A 59 -16.03 7.30 -1.54
C PRO A 59 -15.28 6.46 -0.52
N VAL A 60 -15.25 5.13 -0.71
CA VAL A 60 -14.48 4.23 0.14
C VAL A 60 -12.98 4.52 0.03
N LYS A 61 -12.51 5.04 -1.11
CA LYS A 61 -11.13 5.50 -1.31
C LYS A 61 -10.73 6.61 -0.32
N GLU A 62 -11.65 7.51 0.04
CA GLU A 62 -11.38 8.56 1.04
C GLU A 62 -11.20 7.98 2.44
N LEU A 63 -11.95 6.93 2.79
CA LEU A 63 -11.74 6.20 4.04
C LEU A 63 -10.36 5.54 4.06
N LEU A 64 -9.95 4.94 2.93
CA LEU A 64 -8.63 4.30 2.80
C LEU A 64 -7.46 5.28 2.91
N LYS A 65 -7.61 6.53 2.45
CA LYS A 65 -6.59 7.59 2.59
C LYS A 65 -6.29 7.92 4.06
N THR A 66 -7.25 7.76 4.96
CA THR A 66 -7.05 8.05 6.40
C THR A 66 -6.23 6.98 7.13
N ILE A 67 -6.04 5.81 6.53
CA ILE A 67 -5.33 4.68 7.15
C ILE A 67 -3.82 4.84 6.88
N PRO A 68 -2.98 5.04 7.92
CA PRO A 68 -1.54 5.26 7.73
C PRO A 68 -0.82 3.96 7.39
N LYS A 69 -0.68 3.66 6.10
CA LYS A 69 -0.11 2.40 5.59
C LYS A 69 1.32 2.14 6.05
N TYR A 70 2.15 3.17 6.02
CA TYR A 70 3.55 3.09 6.48
C TYR A 70 3.70 2.67 7.95
N LYS A 71 2.63 2.80 8.76
CA LYS A 71 2.59 2.35 10.16
C LYS A 71 2.10 0.91 10.32
N LEU A 72 1.32 0.38 9.37
CA LEU A 72 0.78 -0.98 9.44
C LEU A 72 1.82 -2.06 9.11
N GLY A 73 2.89 -1.67 8.40
CA GLY A 73 3.90 -2.60 7.92
C GLY A 73 3.50 -3.29 6.62
N ILE A 74 4.38 -4.18 6.16
CA ILE A 74 4.42 -4.70 4.78
C ILE A 74 3.18 -5.52 4.43
N HIS A 75 2.74 -6.34 5.38
CA HIS A 75 1.60 -7.23 5.24
C HIS A 75 0.39 -6.75 6.04
N GLY A 76 0.53 -5.64 6.78
CA GLY A 76 -0.54 -5.09 7.57
C GLY A 76 -1.59 -4.39 6.70
N TYR A 77 -2.84 -4.51 7.10
CA TYR A 77 -3.96 -3.85 6.42
C TYR A 77 -5.04 -3.49 7.41
N ALA A 78 -5.85 -2.50 7.05
CA ALA A 78 -7.07 -2.18 7.75
C ALA A 78 -8.27 -2.56 6.90
N PHE A 79 -9.34 -2.96 7.56
CA PHE A 79 -10.59 -3.34 6.95
C PHE A 79 -11.74 -2.86 7.81
N ALA A 80 -12.91 -2.67 7.21
CA ALA A 80 -14.10 -2.26 7.94
C ALA A 80 -15.28 -3.12 7.55
N ILE A 81 -16.16 -3.39 8.51
CA ILE A 81 -17.38 -4.16 8.31
C ILE A 81 -18.61 -3.42 8.81
N THR A 82 -19.76 -3.77 8.27
CA THR A 82 -21.08 -3.34 8.76
C THR A 82 -21.50 -4.14 9.99
N ASN A 83 -22.57 -3.69 10.66
CA ASN A 83 -23.25 -4.42 11.73
C ASN A 83 -23.85 -5.77 11.32
N ASN A 84 -23.87 -6.09 10.02
CA ASN A 84 -24.36 -7.37 9.50
C ASN A 84 -23.22 -8.34 9.13
N GLY A 85 -21.96 -7.91 9.24
CA GLY A 85 -20.79 -8.71 8.83
C GLY A 85 -20.31 -8.43 7.40
N TYR A 86 -21.04 -7.65 6.61
CA TYR A 86 -20.62 -7.30 5.25
C TYR A 86 -19.41 -6.39 5.26
N ILE A 87 -18.47 -6.68 4.37
CA ILE A 87 -17.23 -5.93 4.20
C ILE A 87 -17.53 -4.59 3.53
N LEU A 88 -17.11 -3.50 4.17
CA LEU A 88 -17.07 -2.17 3.57
C LEU A 88 -15.79 -1.96 2.75
N THR A 89 -14.65 -2.35 3.30
CA THR A 89 -13.34 -2.29 2.65
C THR A 89 -12.44 -3.40 3.17
N HIS A 90 -11.74 -4.08 2.26
CA HIS A 90 -10.77 -5.13 2.56
C HIS A 90 -9.86 -5.35 1.34
N PRO A 91 -8.55 -5.63 1.49
CA PRO A 91 -7.63 -5.83 0.35
C PRO A 91 -8.06 -6.93 -0.63
N GLU A 92 -8.63 -8.02 -0.13
CA GLU A 92 -9.11 -9.13 -0.96
C GLU A 92 -10.56 -8.95 -1.48
N LEU A 93 -11.21 -7.83 -1.19
CA LEU A 93 -12.53 -7.54 -1.76
C LEU A 93 -12.39 -7.21 -3.25
N ARG A 94 -12.76 -8.15 -4.12
CA ARG A 94 -12.70 -7.97 -5.59
C ARG A 94 -14.09 -7.73 -6.18
N PRO A 95 -14.50 -6.46 -6.40
CA PRO A 95 -15.84 -6.14 -6.90
C PRO A 95 -16.06 -6.49 -8.38
N LEU A 96 -14.97 -6.62 -9.15
CA LEU A 96 -15.00 -6.91 -10.58
C LEU A 96 -14.65 -8.38 -10.86
N TYR A 97 -15.13 -8.92 -11.99
CA TYR A 97 -14.79 -10.29 -12.41
C TYR A 97 -13.30 -10.45 -12.66
N GLU A 98 -12.69 -9.47 -13.33
CA GLU A 98 -11.26 -9.38 -13.63
C GLU A 98 -10.87 -7.89 -13.60
N GLU A 99 -9.63 -7.60 -13.21
CA GLU A 99 -9.07 -6.24 -13.25
C GLU A 99 -9.17 -5.70 -14.70
N GLY A 100 -9.76 -4.51 -14.86
CA GLY A 100 -9.97 -3.88 -16.16
C GLY A 100 -11.30 -4.22 -16.87
N LYS A 101 -12.04 -5.24 -16.45
CA LYS A 101 -13.40 -5.50 -16.98
C LYS A 101 -14.43 -4.65 -16.23
N LYS A 102 -15.26 -3.89 -16.96
CA LYS A 102 -16.37 -3.11 -16.39
C LYS A 102 -17.52 -3.95 -15.80
N ARG A 103 -17.49 -5.27 -15.97
CA ARG A 103 -18.53 -6.19 -15.51
C ARG A 103 -18.31 -6.57 -14.05
N ARG A 104 -19.27 -6.18 -13.20
CA ARG A 104 -19.28 -6.44 -11.76
C ARG A 104 -19.67 -7.87 -11.45
N LYS A 105 -19.13 -8.41 -10.35
CA LYS A 105 -19.63 -9.68 -9.79
C LYS A 105 -21.03 -9.44 -9.21
N PRO A 106 -22.02 -10.31 -9.46
CA PRO A 106 -23.26 -10.27 -8.72
C PRO A 106 -22.93 -10.43 -7.22
N ASN A 107 -23.61 -9.67 -6.36
CA ASN A 107 -23.48 -9.71 -4.90
C ASN A 107 -22.15 -9.21 -4.29
N TYR A 108 -21.34 -8.44 -5.02
CA TYR A 108 -20.11 -7.85 -4.46
C TYR A 108 -20.35 -6.97 -3.22
N SER A 109 -21.56 -6.41 -3.05
CA SER A 109 -21.95 -5.55 -1.93
C SER A 109 -22.38 -6.31 -0.67
N SER A 110 -22.51 -7.64 -0.76
CA SER A 110 -22.96 -8.51 0.33
C SER A 110 -21.94 -9.60 0.67
N VAL A 111 -20.66 -9.37 0.36
CA VAL A 111 -19.57 -10.27 0.73
C VAL A 111 -19.36 -10.18 2.24
N ASP A 112 -19.49 -11.32 2.93
CA ASP A 112 -19.26 -11.43 4.37
C ASP A 112 -17.75 -11.55 4.68
N LEU A 113 -17.34 -11.12 5.88
CA LEU A 113 -15.98 -11.27 6.38
C LEU A 113 -15.51 -12.74 6.35
N SER A 114 -16.38 -13.70 6.68
CA SER A 114 -16.02 -15.14 6.70
C SER A 114 -15.67 -15.71 5.33
N GLU A 115 -16.11 -15.07 4.23
CA GLU A 115 -15.74 -15.50 2.87
C GLU A 115 -14.30 -15.12 2.51
N VAL A 116 -13.77 -14.09 3.16
CA VAL A 116 -12.46 -13.52 2.88
C VAL A 116 -11.43 -13.97 3.92
N GLU A 117 -11.80 -13.95 5.19
CA GLU A 117 -10.98 -14.41 6.32
C GLU A 117 -11.35 -15.85 6.70
N TRP A 118 -11.26 -16.76 5.73
CA TRP A 118 -11.71 -18.16 5.81
C TRP A 118 -10.96 -19.02 6.85
N GLU A 119 -9.89 -18.50 7.46
CA GLU A 119 -9.16 -19.18 8.55
C GLU A 119 -9.84 -18.98 9.93
N ASP A 120 -10.75 -17.99 10.08
CA ASP A 120 -11.59 -17.81 11.27
C ASP A 120 -12.78 -18.77 11.29
N ARG A 121 -12.50 -20.08 11.45
CA ARG A 121 -13.52 -21.14 11.35
C ARG A 121 -14.67 -21.04 12.36
N ASP A 122 -14.40 -20.44 13.51
CA ASP A 122 -15.35 -20.29 14.61
C ASP A 122 -16.05 -18.92 14.59
N ASP A 123 -15.83 -18.12 13.54
CA ASP A 123 -16.35 -16.76 13.36
C ASP A 123 -16.08 -15.85 14.58
N VAL A 124 -14.96 -16.06 15.29
CA VAL A 124 -14.67 -15.33 16.54
C VAL A 124 -14.45 -13.85 16.24
N LEU A 125 -13.67 -13.54 15.22
CA LEU A 125 -13.38 -12.18 14.80
C LEU A 125 -14.64 -11.52 14.25
N ARG A 126 -15.35 -12.22 13.36
CA ARG A 126 -16.61 -11.73 12.77
C ARG A 126 -17.63 -11.41 13.85
N ASN A 127 -17.91 -12.35 14.75
CA ASN A 127 -18.92 -12.17 15.79
C ASN A 127 -18.52 -11.07 16.77
N ALA A 128 -17.23 -10.94 17.11
CA ALA A 128 -16.78 -9.87 17.99
C ALA A 128 -16.99 -8.48 17.36
N MET A 129 -16.67 -8.33 16.07
CA MET A 129 -16.83 -7.06 15.35
C MET A 129 -18.29 -6.72 15.07
N VAL A 130 -19.13 -7.69 14.71
CA VAL A 130 -20.58 -7.50 14.54
C VAL A 130 -21.25 -7.08 15.86
N ASN A 131 -20.83 -7.69 16.97
CA ASN A 131 -21.27 -7.31 18.31
C ASN A 131 -20.59 -6.04 18.86
N ARG A 132 -19.83 -5.32 18.02
CA ARG A 132 -19.19 -4.03 18.36
C ARG A 132 -18.30 -4.10 19.61
N LYS A 133 -17.61 -5.23 19.81
CA LYS A 133 -16.66 -5.39 20.90
C LYS A 133 -15.31 -4.81 20.49
N THR A 134 -14.56 -4.32 21.46
CA THR A 134 -13.14 -3.97 21.28
C THR A 134 -12.29 -5.13 21.76
N GLY A 135 -11.31 -5.56 20.98
CA GLY A 135 -10.49 -6.70 21.35
C GLY A 135 -9.30 -6.95 20.44
N LYS A 136 -8.61 -8.04 20.74
CA LYS A 136 -7.52 -8.57 19.94
C LYS A 136 -7.75 -10.05 19.65
N PHE A 137 -7.32 -10.50 18.50
CA PHE A 137 -7.40 -11.90 18.08
C PHE A 137 -6.15 -12.24 17.27
N SER A 138 -5.62 -13.44 17.41
CA SER A 138 -4.43 -13.86 16.67
C SER A 138 -4.75 -15.16 15.94
N MET A 139 -4.44 -15.21 14.65
CA MET A 139 -4.59 -16.42 13.86
C MET A 139 -3.47 -16.54 12.82
N GLU A 140 -3.18 -17.78 12.43
CA GLU A 140 -2.32 -18.06 11.29
C GLU A 140 -3.15 -17.94 10.02
N VAL A 141 -2.64 -17.16 9.06
CA VAL A 141 -3.31 -16.88 7.80
C VAL A 141 -2.46 -17.31 6.62
N LYS A 142 -3.14 -17.75 5.56
CA LYS A 142 -2.53 -18.12 4.29
C LYS A 142 -2.89 -17.09 3.25
N LYS A 143 -1.92 -16.25 2.89
CA LYS A 143 -2.09 -15.22 1.87
C LYS A 143 -1.61 -15.74 0.52
N THR A 144 -2.48 -15.67 -0.48
CA THR A 144 -2.05 -15.96 -1.85
C THR A 144 -1.30 -14.76 -2.45
N VAL A 145 -0.22 -15.02 -3.16
CA VAL A 145 0.55 -14.02 -3.90
C VAL A 145 0.74 -14.46 -5.34
N GLU A 146 1.08 -13.51 -6.23
CA GLU A 146 1.31 -13.77 -7.66
C GLU A 146 0.08 -14.40 -8.34
N LYS A 147 -1.06 -13.71 -8.24
CA LYS A 147 -2.35 -14.14 -8.81
C LYS A 147 -2.77 -15.57 -8.40
N GLY A 148 -2.43 -15.99 -7.18
CA GLY A 148 -2.82 -17.30 -6.64
C GLY A 148 -1.78 -18.42 -6.81
N LYS A 149 -0.61 -18.14 -7.38
CA LYS A 149 0.40 -19.18 -7.68
C LYS A 149 1.21 -19.62 -6.46
N ARG A 150 1.34 -18.75 -5.46
CA ARG A 150 2.13 -19.01 -4.25
C ARG A 150 1.35 -18.65 -3.01
N VAL A 151 1.67 -19.30 -1.90
CA VAL A 151 1.05 -19.06 -0.59
C VAL A 151 2.12 -18.66 0.40
N LEU A 152 1.92 -17.51 1.04
CA LEU A 152 2.67 -17.07 2.20
C LEU A 152 1.88 -17.44 3.45
N VAL A 153 2.55 -18.08 4.41
CA VAL A 153 1.97 -18.47 5.68
C VAL A 153 2.52 -17.53 6.74
N MET A 154 1.64 -16.84 7.45
CA MET A 154 2.06 -15.86 8.45
C MET A 154 1.08 -15.78 9.61
N THR A 155 1.56 -15.35 10.78
CA THR A 155 0.69 -15.13 11.94
C THR A 155 0.27 -13.66 12.01
N ASN A 156 -1.03 -13.41 11.89
CA ASN A 156 -1.61 -12.08 11.99
C ASN A 156 -2.22 -11.85 13.38
N ASP A 157 -1.91 -10.70 13.96
CA ASP A 157 -2.56 -10.15 15.14
C ASP A 157 -3.59 -9.10 14.69
N TYR A 158 -4.87 -9.43 14.85
CA TYR A 158 -6.01 -8.59 14.55
C TYR A 158 -6.39 -7.75 15.77
N TYR A 159 -6.56 -6.45 15.55
CA TYR A 159 -7.07 -5.49 16.53
C TYR A 159 -8.34 -4.89 15.99
N TYR A 160 -9.42 -4.93 16.76
CA TYR A 160 -10.72 -4.47 16.27
C TYR A 160 -11.46 -3.64 17.32
N THR A 161 -12.25 -2.69 16.84
CA THR A 161 -13.04 -1.75 17.65
C THR A 161 -14.25 -1.28 16.88
N ASP A 162 -15.25 -0.74 17.57
CA ASP A 162 -16.39 -0.08 16.93
C ASP A 162 -16.07 1.37 16.55
N ILE A 163 -16.69 1.86 15.47
CA ILE A 163 -16.65 3.28 15.11
C ILE A 163 -17.84 3.97 15.77
N LYS A 164 -17.57 4.73 16.83
CA LYS A 164 -18.58 5.43 17.63
C LYS A 164 -19.48 6.30 16.74
N GLY A 165 -20.78 6.22 16.99
CA GLY A 165 -21.79 6.98 16.23
C GLY A 165 -22.15 6.38 14.86
N THR A 166 -21.52 5.28 14.45
CA THR A 166 -21.86 4.56 13.21
C THR A 166 -22.16 3.08 13.49
N PRO A 167 -22.80 2.37 12.55
CA PRO A 167 -22.98 0.91 12.61
C PRO A 167 -21.74 0.14 12.14
N PHE A 168 -20.60 0.80 11.89
CA PHE A 168 -19.40 0.17 11.37
C PHE A 168 -18.44 -0.24 12.49
N SER A 169 -17.69 -1.30 12.23
CA SER A 169 -16.56 -1.76 13.04
C SER A 169 -15.29 -1.74 12.20
N LEU A 170 -14.17 -1.31 12.79
CA LEU A 170 -12.87 -1.23 12.16
C LEU A 170 -11.97 -2.35 12.69
N GLY A 171 -11.28 -3.03 11.79
CA GLY A 171 -10.27 -4.03 12.07
C GLY A 171 -8.94 -3.64 11.46
N VAL A 172 -7.85 -3.94 12.17
CA VAL A 172 -6.48 -3.77 11.71
C VAL A 172 -5.76 -5.09 11.92
N ALA A 173 -5.23 -5.66 10.85
CA ALA A 173 -4.39 -6.84 10.88
C ALA A 173 -2.92 -6.42 10.82
N LEU A 174 -2.12 -6.87 11.79
CA LEU A 174 -0.67 -6.67 11.81
C LEU A 174 0.01 -8.03 11.81
N SER A 175 0.91 -8.27 10.85
CA SER A 175 1.66 -9.53 10.80
C SER A 175 2.80 -9.52 11.81
N ARG A 176 2.97 -10.62 12.55
CA ARG A 176 4.10 -10.74 13.49
C ARG A 176 5.44 -10.69 12.75
N GLY A 177 6.42 -10.02 13.35
CA GLY A 177 7.74 -9.80 12.72
C GLY A 177 7.79 -8.59 11.79
N HIS A 178 6.63 -8.10 11.30
CA HIS A 178 6.57 -7.02 10.32
C HIS A 178 5.62 -5.90 10.80
N GLY A 179 6.17 -4.72 11.12
CA GLY A 179 5.36 -3.55 11.50
C GLY A 179 5.11 -3.34 13.00
N LYS A 180 5.67 -4.19 13.88
CA LYS A 180 5.60 -3.96 15.35
C LYS A 180 6.52 -2.83 15.82
N TYR A 181 7.65 -2.66 15.15
CA TYR A 181 8.64 -1.63 15.43
C TYR A 181 9.11 -1.02 14.11
N PHE A 182 9.52 0.23 14.17
CA PHE A 182 10.17 0.91 13.07
C PHE A 182 11.25 1.85 13.59
N PHE A 183 12.26 2.09 12.75
CA PHE A 183 13.26 3.10 13.01
C PHE A 183 12.68 4.48 12.77
N ARG A 184 13.01 5.41 13.65
CA ARG A 184 12.72 6.83 13.49
C ARG A 184 14.05 7.57 13.54
N GLY A 185 14.34 8.28 12.48
CA GLY A 185 15.52 9.12 12.37
C GLY A 185 15.15 10.57 12.15
N ASN A 186 16.02 11.48 12.57
CA ASN A 186 15.86 12.91 12.32
C ASN A 186 16.99 13.37 11.41
N VAL A 187 16.64 14.09 10.37
CA VAL A 187 17.56 14.75 9.43
C VAL A 187 17.19 16.23 9.33
N THR A 188 18.14 17.04 8.85
CA THR A 188 17.83 18.43 8.51
C THR A 188 16.94 18.49 7.26
N ILE A 189 16.16 19.57 7.13
CA ILE A 189 15.25 19.74 5.99
C ILE A 189 16.07 19.93 4.71
N GLU A 190 17.19 20.64 4.83
CA GLU A 190 18.10 20.96 3.73
C GLU A 190 18.76 19.71 3.15
N GLU A 191 19.32 18.83 3.99
CA GLU A 191 19.92 17.55 3.56
C GLU A 191 18.85 16.63 2.96
N GLY A 192 17.71 16.49 3.64
CA GLY A 192 16.63 15.63 3.19
C GLY A 192 16.06 16.07 1.84
N LEU A 193 15.88 17.37 1.63
CA LEU A 193 15.36 17.89 0.37
C LEU A 193 16.37 17.77 -0.77
N HIS A 194 17.66 18.01 -0.50
CA HIS A 194 18.73 17.81 -1.49
C HIS A 194 18.73 16.38 -2.05
N ASP A 195 18.65 15.38 -1.18
CA ASP A 195 18.72 13.98 -1.60
C ASP A 195 17.40 13.46 -2.19
N LEU A 196 16.27 14.06 -1.81
CA LEU A 196 14.95 13.75 -2.37
C LEU A 196 14.75 14.32 -3.79
N GLU A 197 15.47 15.38 -4.14
CA GLU A 197 15.43 16.01 -5.47
C GLU A 197 16.30 15.30 -6.51
N HIS A 198 17.04 14.27 -6.11
CA HIS A 198 17.92 13.53 -7.00
C HIS A 198 17.10 12.74 -8.05
N PRO A 199 17.52 12.71 -9.34
CA PRO A 199 16.72 12.11 -10.42
C PRO A 199 16.52 10.59 -10.34
N ASP A 200 17.32 9.87 -9.55
CA ASP A 200 17.14 8.44 -9.30
C ASP A 200 16.03 8.14 -8.27
N VAL A 201 15.53 9.17 -7.57
CA VAL A 201 14.53 9.04 -6.50
C VAL A 201 13.13 9.24 -7.05
N SER A 202 12.23 8.36 -6.65
CA SER A 202 10.79 8.50 -6.88
C SER A 202 10.01 8.22 -5.60
N LEU A 203 8.84 8.87 -5.48
CA LEU A 203 7.89 8.65 -4.41
C LEU A 203 6.70 7.85 -4.94
N ALA A 204 6.07 7.07 -4.07
CA ALA A 204 4.83 6.37 -4.39
C ALA A 204 3.72 7.35 -4.79
N ASP A 205 3.37 7.39 -6.07
CA ASP A 205 2.41 8.34 -6.65
C ASP A 205 1.00 8.23 -6.06
N GLU A 206 0.58 7.02 -5.70
CA GLU A 206 -0.75 6.76 -5.13
C GLU A 206 -0.83 6.99 -3.61
N TRP A 207 0.28 7.33 -2.96
CA TRP A 207 0.30 7.66 -1.53
C TRP A 207 0.05 9.14 -1.32
N SER A 208 -0.71 9.46 -0.27
CA SER A 208 -0.99 10.85 0.11
C SER A 208 -0.06 11.25 1.25
N TYR A 209 1.01 11.96 0.91
CA TYR A 209 1.91 12.61 1.88
C TYR A 209 1.32 13.98 2.29
N CYS A 210 0.78 14.68 1.30
CA CYS A 210 0.05 15.93 1.43
C CYS A 210 -1.33 15.80 0.79
N ASN A 211 -2.34 16.37 1.42
CA ASN A 211 -3.70 16.42 0.89
C ASN A 211 -3.83 17.58 -0.10
N THR A 212 -3.70 17.27 -1.39
CA THR A 212 -3.84 18.22 -2.50
C THR A 212 -5.28 18.34 -3.02
N ASP A 213 -6.20 17.48 -2.56
CA ASP A 213 -7.58 17.43 -3.05
C ASP A 213 -8.49 18.49 -2.41
N LEU A 214 -8.08 19.08 -1.28
CA LEU A 214 -8.87 20.09 -0.55
C LEU A 214 -9.02 21.40 -1.35
N HIS A 215 -8.00 21.74 -2.13
CA HIS A 215 -7.88 23.01 -2.82
C HIS A 215 -7.71 22.78 -4.33
N PRO A 216 -8.59 23.34 -5.19
CA PRO A 216 -8.49 23.15 -6.64
C PRO A 216 -7.13 23.55 -7.22
N GLU A 217 -6.45 24.53 -6.62
CA GLU A 217 -5.13 25.00 -7.04
C GLU A 217 -4.00 23.98 -6.81
N HIS A 218 -4.18 23.04 -5.88
CA HIS A 218 -3.19 22.02 -5.56
C HIS A 218 -3.41 20.71 -6.34
N ARG A 219 -4.53 20.56 -7.04
CA ARG A 219 -4.93 19.30 -7.68
C ARG A 219 -3.99 18.84 -8.80
N GLN A 220 -3.26 19.77 -9.43
CA GLN A 220 -2.28 19.47 -10.48
C GLN A 220 -0.85 19.32 -9.94
N MET A 221 -0.63 19.54 -8.65
CA MET A 221 0.70 19.42 -8.04
C MET A 221 1.08 17.96 -7.82
N THR A 222 2.34 17.64 -8.05
CA THR A 222 2.92 16.36 -7.63
C THR A 222 3.06 16.30 -6.12
N GLN A 223 3.09 15.09 -5.55
CA GLN A 223 3.32 14.91 -4.11
C GLN A 223 4.70 15.48 -3.69
N LEU A 224 5.71 15.37 -4.55
CA LEU A 224 7.03 15.94 -4.28
C LEU A 224 6.96 17.46 -4.15
N GLU A 225 6.35 18.17 -5.11
CA GLU A 225 6.17 19.63 -5.05
C GLU A 225 5.39 20.07 -3.81
N ALA A 226 4.33 19.33 -3.47
CA ALA A 226 3.53 19.58 -2.27
C ALA A 226 4.39 19.49 -0.98
N ILE A 227 5.25 18.47 -0.88
CA ILE A 227 6.21 18.33 0.23
C ILE A 227 7.18 19.52 0.27
N LYS A 228 7.70 19.99 -0.87
CA LYS A 228 8.60 21.16 -0.92
C LYS A 228 7.92 22.42 -0.40
N LEU A 229 6.69 22.69 -0.84
CA LEU A 229 5.93 23.87 -0.40
C LEU A 229 5.61 23.81 1.10
N TYR A 230 5.27 22.62 1.60
CA TYR A 230 5.05 22.37 3.02
C TYR A 230 6.31 22.63 3.85
N LEU A 231 7.45 22.06 3.46
CA LEU A 231 8.72 22.18 4.19
C LEU A 231 9.30 23.60 4.16
N THR A 232 9.11 24.32 3.04
CA THR A 232 9.55 25.72 2.90
C THR A 232 8.61 26.73 3.57
N GLY A 233 7.46 26.28 4.09
CA GLY A 233 6.47 27.13 4.76
C GLY A 233 5.76 28.13 3.82
N LYS A 234 5.84 27.91 2.50
CA LYS A 234 5.23 28.81 1.50
C LYS A 234 3.71 28.67 1.43
N GLU A 235 3.16 27.50 1.78
CA GLU A 235 1.73 27.22 1.76
C GLU A 235 1.25 26.63 3.10
N PRO A 236 0.86 27.47 4.09
CA PRO A 236 0.45 26.99 5.42
C PRO A 236 -0.92 26.29 5.42
N LEU A 237 -1.69 26.41 4.34
CA LEU A 237 -3.00 25.76 4.18
C LEU A 237 -2.88 24.29 3.75
N LEU A 238 -1.69 23.86 3.31
CA LEU A 238 -1.47 22.49 2.86
C LEU A 238 -1.38 21.53 4.05
N GLN A 239 -2.35 20.62 4.15
CA GLN A 239 -2.37 19.61 5.21
C GLN A 239 -1.53 18.40 4.80
N CYS A 240 -0.40 18.19 5.48
CA CYS A 240 0.51 17.07 5.23
C CYS A 240 0.74 16.21 6.49
N ASP A 241 1.08 14.93 6.29
CA ASP A 241 1.53 14.04 7.36
C ASP A 241 3.01 14.33 7.68
N LYS A 242 3.21 15.15 8.71
CA LYS A 242 4.55 15.52 9.18
C LYS A 242 5.41 14.32 9.56
N GLU A 243 4.84 13.28 10.15
CA GLU A 243 5.62 12.12 10.58
C GLU A 243 6.09 11.32 9.38
N LEU A 244 5.21 11.08 8.40
CA LEU A 244 5.58 10.40 7.17
C LEU A 244 6.65 11.18 6.39
N ILE A 245 6.49 12.49 6.24
CA ILE A 245 7.46 13.32 5.51
C ILE A 245 8.84 13.27 6.18
N GLN A 246 8.91 13.35 7.51
CA GLN A 246 10.19 13.24 8.22
C GLN A 246 10.89 11.91 7.97
N GLU A 247 10.12 10.82 7.92
CA GLU A 247 10.66 9.49 7.62
C GLU A 247 11.11 9.37 6.16
N VAL A 248 10.39 9.96 5.21
CA VAL A 248 10.80 10.01 3.79
C VAL A 248 12.13 10.75 3.63
N LEU A 249 12.28 11.90 4.30
CA LEU A 249 13.54 12.66 4.27
C LEU A 249 14.69 11.84 4.87
N PHE A 250 14.44 11.15 5.98
CA PHE A 250 15.44 10.26 6.58
C PHE A 250 15.82 9.12 5.63
N ASP A 251 14.84 8.44 5.02
CA ASP A 251 15.05 7.37 4.05
C ASP A 251 15.84 7.87 2.83
N ALA A 252 15.58 9.10 2.36
CA ALA A 252 16.30 9.72 1.25
C ALA A 252 17.79 9.89 1.55
N VAL A 253 18.13 10.43 2.72
CA VAL A 253 19.52 10.66 3.16
C VAL A 253 20.26 9.35 3.43
N VAL A 254 19.62 8.41 4.13
CA VAL A 254 20.25 7.11 4.45
C VAL A 254 20.53 6.30 3.19
N SER A 255 19.67 6.40 2.18
CA SER A 255 19.85 5.71 0.91
C SER A 255 20.74 6.45 -0.09
N ALA A 256 21.08 7.73 0.12
CA ALA A 256 21.87 8.53 -0.82
C ALA A 256 23.25 7.91 -1.18
N PRO A 257 24.03 7.30 -0.26
CA PRO A 257 25.31 6.69 -0.60
C PRO A 257 25.23 5.54 -1.63
N ILE A 258 24.04 4.95 -1.83
CA ILE A 258 23.86 3.86 -2.78
C ILE A 258 24.00 4.29 -4.23
N GLU A 259 23.71 5.56 -4.51
CA GLU A 259 23.82 6.18 -5.84
C GLU A 259 25.28 6.14 -6.29
N ALA A 260 26.20 6.67 -5.47
CA ALA A 260 27.63 6.62 -5.72
C ALA A 260 28.16 5.18 -5.90
N TYR A 261 27.66 4.23 -5.10
CA TYR A 261 28.02 2.82 -5.22
C TYR A 261 27.59 2.23 -6.56
N TRP A 262 26.33 2.41 -6.97
CA TRP A 262 25.85 1.91 -8.26
C TRP A 262 26.54 2.60 -9.44
N THR A 263 26.78 3.91 -9.36
CA THR A 263 27.51 4.66 -10.38
C THR A 263 28.94 4.13 -10.52
N SER A 264 29.63 3.82 -9.42
CA SER A 264 30.97 3.21 -9.47
C SER A 264 30.97 1.83 -10.15
N LEU A 265 29.93 1.02 -9.91
CA LEU A 265 29.76 -0.29 -10.55
C LEU A 265 29.45 -0.15 -12.05
N ALA A 266 28.66 0.85 -12.43
CA ALA A 266 28.31 1.14 -13.82
C ALA A 266 29.52 1.64 -14.62
N LEU A 267 30.40 2.43 -14.00
CA LEU A 267 31.64 2.89 -14.61
C LEU A 267 32.68 1.76 -14.74
N ASN A 268 32.71 0.81 -13.79
CA ASN A 268 33.59 -0.36 -13.84
C ASN A 268 33.11 -1.47 -14.80
N LYS A 269 32.14 -1.16 -15.67
CA LYS A 269 31.57 -2.10 -16.64
C LYS A 269 32.54 -2.46 -17.76
N SER A 270 33.64 -1.71 -17.95
CA SER A 270 34.73 -2.08 -18.87
C SER A 270 35.51 -3.32 -18.42
N GLU A 271 35.52 -3.65 -17.12
CA GLU A 271 36.15 -4.88 -16.59
C GLU A 271 35.14 -6.02 -16.35
N ASN A 272 33.83 -5.73 -16.35
CA ASN A 272 32.77 -6.65 -15.92
C ASN A 272 31.58 -6.69 -16.90
N SER A 273 31.84 -6.72 -18.21
CA SER A 273 30.81 -6.85 -19.26
C SER A 273 29.89 -8.07 -19.08
N ASP A 274 30.34 -9.06 -18.31
CA ASP A 274 29.69 -10.35 -18.12
C ASP A 274 28.69 -10.37 -16.96
N LYS A 275 28.56 -9.29 -16.18
CA LYS A 275 27.71 -9.31 -14.97
C LYS A 275 26.20 -9.28 -15.24
N GLY A 276 25.73 -9.09 -16.47
CA GLY A 276 24.33 -9.34 -16.85
C GLY A 276 23.25 -8.52 -16.12
N VAL A 277 23.62 -7.51 -15.31
CA VAL A 277 22.70 -6.65 -14.54
C VAL A 277 22.19 -5.53 -15.45
N GLU A 278 20.87 -5.41 -15.56
CA GLU A 278 20.21 -4.38 -16.35
C GLU A 278 19.76 -3.20 -15.48
N VAL A 279 19.17 -3.48 -14.31
CA VAL A 279 18.57 -2.50 -13.40
C VAL A 279 18.93 -2.83 -11.95
N ALA A 280 19.22 -1.82 -11.14
CA ALA A 280 19.16 -1.94 -9.69
C ALA A 280 18.10 -1.01 -9.14
N PHE A 281 17.44 -1.45 -8.08
CA PHE A 281 16.43 -0.65 -7.43
C PHE A 281 16.41 -0.91 -5.92
N LEU A 282 15.98 0.10 -5.19
CA LEU A 282 15.83 0.07 -3.75
C LEU A 282 14.45 0.62 -3.43
N GLY A 283 13.72 -0.09 -2.58
CA GLY A 283 12.47 0.40 -2.01
C GLY A 283 12.57 0.52 -0.51
N THR A 284 11.88 1.53 0.02
CA THR A 284 11.78 1.78 1.46
C THR A 284 10.33 1.65 1.91
N ARG A 285 10.14 1.54 3.22
CA ARG A 285 8.80 1.41 3.82
C ARG A 285 7.93 2.67 3.67
N THR A 286 8.55 3.82 3.43
CA THR A 286 7.87 5.12 3.32
C THR A 286 7.31 5.39 1.94
N GLY A 287 7.56 4.50 0.98
CA GLY A 287 7.16 4.69 -0.42
C GLY A 287 8.22 5.41 -1.25
N LEU A 288 9.43 5.64 -0.71
CA LEU A 288 10.57 6.10 -1.48
C LEU A 288 11.23 4.93 -2.22
N SER A 289 11.47 5.11 -3.51
CA SER A 289 12.24 4.20 -4.36
C SER A 289 13.41 4.90 -5.01
N ARG A 290 14.52 4.18 -5.17
CA ARG A 290 15.66 4.58 -6.00
C ARG A 290 15.84 3.58 -7.14
N ILE A 291 16.07 4.05 -8.35
CA ILE A 291 16.27 3.20 -9.53
C ILE A 291 17.50 3.66 -10.30
N ASN A 292 18.38 2.73 -10.64
CA ASN A 292 19.51 2.99 -11.51
C ASN A 292 19.56 1.97 -12.66
N LEU A 293 19.82 2.48 -13.87
CA LEU A 293 19.89 1.69 -15.09
C LEU A 293 21.36 1.47 -15.45
N PHE A 294 21.77 0.21 -15.58
CA PHE A 294 23.12 -0.14 -16.03
C PHE A 294 23.20 -0.23 -17.56
N VAL A 295 22.08 -0.39 -18.24
CA VAL A 295 21.96 -0.43 -19.71
C VAL A 295 21.09 0.73 -20.17
N GLY A 296 21.23 1.14 -21.44
CA GLY A 296 20.37 2.18 -21.99
C GLY A 296 18.89 1.73 -21.96
N PRO A 297 17.90 2.65 -21.82
CA PRO A 297 16.48 2.28 -21.76
C PRO A 297 16.01 1.43 -22.95
N GLU A 298 16.52 1.74 -24.14
CA GLU A 298 16.28 1.01 -25.41
C GLU A 298 16.78 -0.44 -25.37
N GLN A 299 17.76 -0.75 -24.52
CA GLN A 299 18.41 -2.06 -24.38
C GLN A 299 17.81 -2.90 -23.25
N LEU A 300 16.82 -2.38 -22.51
CA LEU A 300 16.15 -3.12 -21.46
C LEU A 300 15.37 -4.29 -22.06
N THR A 301 15.61 -5.49 -21.54
CA THR A 301 14.91 -6.69 -22.00
C THR A 301 13.46 -6.70 -21.48
N ASN A 302 13.19 -6.02 -20.36
CA ASN A 302 11.86 -5.80 -19.82
C ASN A 302 11.60 -4.30 -19.64
N GLN A 303 10.95 -3.67 -20.62
CA GLN A 303 10.64 -2.24 -20.61
C GLN A 303 9.47 -1.88 -19.68
N ASP A 304 8.63 -2.86 -19.33
CA ASP A 304 7.42 -2.64 -18.52
C ASP A 304 7.71 -2.70 -17.01
N PHE A 305 8.90 -3.19 -16.62
CA PHE A 305 9.25 -3.39 -15.22
C PHE A 305 9.38 -2.06 -14.46
N LEU A 306 8.69 -1.95 -13.31
CA LEU A 306 8.59 -0.73 -12.48
C LEU A 306 7.90 0.46 -13.17
N THR A 307 7.16 0.21 -14.24
CA THR A 307 6.30 1.22 -14.86
C THR A 307 4.92 1.25 -14.20
N ALA A 308 4.16 2.33 -14.41
CA ALA A 308 2.80 2.48 -13.88
C ALA A 308 1.83 1.38 -14.36
N GLU A 309 2.15 0.68 -15.44
CA GLU A 309 1.36 -0.43 -15.98
C GLU A 309 1.56 -1.72 -15.16
N ASP A 310 2.74 -1.87 -14.53
CA ASP A 310 3.10 -3.02 -13.69
C ASP A 310 2.65 -2.81 -12.24
N LYS A 311 1.33 -2.79 -12.06
CA LYS A 311 0.68 -2.60 -10.75
C LYS A 311 1.19 -3.54 -9.67
N GLU A 312 1.70 -4.74 -9.99
CA GLU A 312 2.20 -5.65 -8.95
C GLU A 312 3.57 -5.24 -8.40
N ASN A 313 4.36 -4.47 -9.14
CA ASN A 313 5.75 -4.14 -8.80
C ASN A 313 5.98 -2.66 -8.44
N ILE A 314 4.94 -1.83 -8.45
CA ILE A 314 4.96 -0.44 -7.98
C ILE A 314 4.35 -0.28 -6.58
N PHE A 315 4.67 0.83 -5.92
CA PHE A 315 4.02 1.22 -4.68
C PHE A 315 2.63 1.80 -5.01
N ASN A 316 1.60 1.02 -4.78
CA ASN A 316 0.22 1.48 -4.96
C ASN A 316 -0.32 2.08 -3.67
N ALA A 317 -1.54 2.63 -3.76
CA ALA A 317 -2.50 2.55 -2.67
C ALA A 317 -2.66 1.06 -2.28
N ASP A 318 -3.49 0.61 -1.36
CA ASP A 318 -3.74 -0.82 -1.08
C ASP A 318 -2.57 -1.80 -0.71
N HIS A 319 -1.39 -1.84 -1.35
CA HIS A 319 -0.30 -2.78 -1.08
C HIS A 319 1.11 -2.31 -1.50
N PHE A 320 2.12 -2.87 -0.83
CA PHE A 320 3.53 -2.80 -1.23
C PHE A 320 3.83 -3.68 -2.45
N PRO A 321 4.87 -3.35 -3.26
CA PRO A 321 5.28 -4.17 -4.39
C PRO A 321 5.46 -5.66 -4.04
N LEU A 322 5.15 -6.56 -4.96
CA LEU A 322 5.25 -8.00 -4.76
C LEU A 322 6.67 -8.42 -4.36
N TRP A 323 7.67 -7.87 -5.04
CA TRP A 323 9.07 -8.12 -4.73
C TRP A 323 9.44 -7.70 -3.31
N PHE A 324 8.91 -6.57 -2.84
CA PHE A 324 9.15 -6.03 -1.52
C PHE A 324 8.54 -6.93 -0.44
N ARG A 325 7.28 -7.34 -0.65
CA ARG A 325 6.57 -8.29 0.23
C ARG A 325 7.28 -9.65 0.32
N ARG A 326 7.75 -10.20 -0.81
CA ARG A 326 8.41 -11.51 -0.83
C ARG A 326 9.79 -11.48 -0.16
N ALA A 327 10.54 -10.41 -0.37
CA ALA A 327 11.86 -10.24 0.24
C ALA A 327 11.74 -10.16 1.77
N ALA A 328 10.74 -9.42 2.26
CA ALA A 328 10.54 -9.22 3.69
C ALA A 328 10.30 -10.52 4.45
N GLU A 329 9.62 -11.50 3.86
CA GLU A 329 9.33 -12.79 4.50
C GLU A 329 10.53 -13.74 4.55
N GLN A 330 11.65 -13.40 3.88
CA GLN A 330 12.84 -14.22 3.92
C GLN A 330 13.80 -13.84 5.02
N ILE A 331 14.64 -14.80 5.39
CA ILE A 331 15.73 -14.57 6.34
C ILE A 331 16.72 -13.56 5.73
N PRO A 332 17.14 -12.53 6.47
CA PRO A 332 18.11 -11.56 5.99
C PRO A 332 19.40 -12.22 5.52
N GLY A 333 19.95 -11.70 4.41
CA GLY A 333 21.10 -12.30 3.72
C GLY A 333 20.73 -13.40 2.71
N SER A 334 19.46 -13.79 2.60
CA SER A 334 18.99 -14.66 1.52
C SER A 334 18.39 -13.87 0.35
N PHE A 335 18.46 -14.44 -0.84
CA PHE A 335 17.93 -13.85 -2.06
C PHE A 335 16.66 -14.58 -2.54
N VAL A 336 15.63 -13.82 -2.87
CA VAL A 336 14.42 -14.29 -3.52
C VAL A 336 14.51 -14.00 -5.01
N TYR A 337 14.55 -15.06 -5.80
CA TYR A 337 14.49 -14.97 -7.25
C TYR A 337 13.03 -15.03 -7.73
N SER A 338 12.68 -14.10 -8.62
CA SER A 338 11.39 -14.04 -9.31
C SER A 338 11.62 -14.15 -10.81
N ILE A 339 10.92 -15.11 -11.42
CA ILE A 339 10.96 -15.35 -12.85
C ILE A 339 9.62 -14.89 -13.41
N PRO A 340 9.58 -13.94 -14.36
CA PRO A 340 8.34 -13.50 -14.98
C PRO A 340 7.72 -14.68 -15.75
N PHE A 341 6.42 -14.90 -15.55
CA PHE A 341 5.67 -15.90 -16.29
C PHE A 341 4.92 -15.23 -17.44
N SER A 342 5.45 -15.32 -18.65
CA SER A 342 4.71 -14.96 -19.87
C SER A 342 3.86 -16.16 -20.31
N PRO A 343 2.52 -16.05 -20.41
CA PRO A 343 1.73 -17.10 -21.05
C PRO A 343 2.10 -17.20 -22.53
N GLU A 344 2.18 -18.43 -23.06
CA GLU A 344 2.71 -18.78 -24.39
C GLU A 344 2.00 -18.15 -25.61
N THR A 345 1.02 -17.27 -25.39
CA THR A 345 0.18 -16.66 -26.43
C THR A 345 0.67 -15.30 -26.96
N GLU A 346 1.70 -14.69 -26.38
CA GLU A 346 2.34 -13.51 -26.96
C GLU A 346 3.59 -13.90 -27.73
N ASN A 347 3.76 -13.29 -28.92
CA ASN A 347 4.68 -13.69 -29.96
C ASN A 347 6.08 -14.10 -29.44
N LYS A 348 6.60 -15.20 -29.99
CA LYS A 348 7.86 -15.88 -29.65
C LYS A 348 9.15 -15.03 -29.77
N SER A 349 9.08 -13.71 -29.95
CA SER A 349 10.25 -12.84 -30.12
C SER A 349 10.79 -12.21 -28.83
N ASN A 350 9.98 -12.04 -27.77
CA ASN A 350 10.43 -11.38 -26.53
C ASN A 350 10.17 -12.25 -25.29
N LYS A 351 10.80 -13.44 -25.20
CA LYS A 351 10.95 -14.11 -23.91
C LYS A 351 11.98 -13.32 -23.09
N SER A 352 11.52 -12.42 -22.23
CA SER A 352 12.40 -11.76 -21.27
C SER A 352 12.89 -12.78 -20.25
N ASN A 353 14.07 -13.36 -20.51
CA ASN A 353 14.77 -14.25 -19.57
C ASN A 353 15.37 -13.46 -18.38
N VAL A 354 14.73 -12.36 -17.98
CA VAL A 354 15.20 -11.50 -16.90
C VAL A 354 14.70 -12.07 -15.59
N VAL A 355 15.64 -12.36 -14.68
CA VAL A 355 15.33 -12.79 -13.33
C VAL A 355 15.55 -11.63 -12.38
N THR A 356 14.58 -11.38 -11.52
CA THR A 356 14.65 -10.34 -10.49
C THR A 356 15.09 -10.98 -9.17
N ALA A 357 16.14 -10.45 -8.52
CA ALA A 357 16.70 -11.02 -7.29
C ALA A 357 16.62 -10.04 -6.11
N SER A 358 15.78 -10.39 -5.12
CA SER A 358 15.41 -9.56 -3.96
C SER A 358 16.13 -9.95 -2.70
N THR A 359 16.57 -8.99 -1.90
CA THR A 359 16.91 -9.27 -0.50
C THR A 359 16.42 -8.16 0.41
N ALA A 360 15.95 -8.53 1.60
CA ALA A 360 15.54 -7.57 2.61
C ALA A 360 16.73 -7.19 3.49
N ILE A 361 16.86 -5.89 3.76
CA ILE A 361 17.91 -5.35 4.63
C ILE A 361 17.39 -5.32 6.07
N GLN A 362 18.12 -6.00 6.96
CA GLN A 362 17.90 -5.97 8.39
C GLN A 362 19.04 -5.22 9.08
N LEU A 363 18.67 -4.23 9.89
CA LEU A 363 19.57 -3.57 10.82
C LEU A 363 19.48 -4.30 12.16
N LEU A 364 20.63 -4.76 12.67
CA LEU A 364 20.74 -5.38 13.99
C LEU A 364 21.02 -4.28 15.03
N ASP A 365 20.27 -4.29 16.15
CA ASP A 365 20.60 -3.49 17.34
C ASP A 365 21.21 -4.39 18.41
N ASP A 366 22.54 -4.30 18.58
CA ASP A 366 23.31 -5.08 19.56
C ASP A 366 23.01 -4.70 21.02
N ARG A 367 22.18 -3.67 21.30
CA ARG A 367 21.96 -3.16 22.67
C ARG A 367 21.05 -4.00 23.56
N LYS A 368 20.62 -5.20 23.15
CA LYS A 368 19.94 -6.15 24.05
C LYS A 368 20.26 -7.62 23.73
N SER A 369 21.25 -8.17 24.42
CA SER A 369 21.42 -9.62 24.61
C SER A 369 21.57 -9.88 26.12
N PRO A 370 21.15 -11.02 26.72
CA PRO A 370 20.47 -12.21 26.20
C PRO A 370 19.10 -12.46 26.91
N VAL A 371 18.40 -13.57 26.62
CA VAL A 371 17.15 -14.03 27.28
C VAL A 371 15.86 -13.34 26.83
N VAL A 372 15.54 -13.42 25.53
CA VAL A 372 14.19 -13.83 25.11
C VAL A 372 14.36 -14.66 23.85
N ALA A 373 14.16 -15.97 23.95
CA ALA A 373 14.00 -16.83 22.79
C ALA A 373 12.81 -16.31 21.98
N GLY A 374 13.09 -15.73 20.82
CA GLY A 374 12.12 -15.11 19.95
C GLY A 374 12.80 -14.04 19.10
N LYS A 375 13.28 -14.45 17.93
CA LYS A 375 13.72 -13.60 16.82
C LYS A 375 12.95 -12.27 16.84
N ARG A 376 13.67 -11.14 16.93
CA ARG A 376 13.11 -9.80 16.77
C ARG A 376 13.60 -9.28 15.43
N ASP A 377 12.72 -9.35 14.45
CA ASP A 377 12.99 -8.92 13.09
C ASP A 377 12.71 -7.42 12.93
N TYR A 378 13.57 -6.72 12.21
CA TYR A 378 13.46 -5.29 11.89
C TYR A 378 13.82 -5.11 10.41
N PHE A 379 12.89 -4.61 9.60
CA PHE A 379 13.08 -4.41 8.17
C PHE A 379 12.89 -2.94 7.81
N HIS A 380 13.88 -2.34 7.16
CA HIS A 380 13.87 -0.90 6.82
C HIS A 380 13.81 -0.67 5.32
N SER A 381 14.47 -1.52 4.53
CA SER A 381 14.59 -1.39 3.09
C SER A 381 14.76 -2.76 2.43
N VAL A 382 14.44 -2.84 1.14
CA VAL A 382 14.70 -4.01 0.31
C VAL A 382 15.62 -3.56 -0.82
N LEU A 383 16.81 -4.15 -0.87
CA LEU A 383 17.76 -3.95 -1.96
C LEU A 383 17.58 -5.06 -2.99
N MET A 384 17.51 -4.65 -4.24
CA MET A 384 17.23 -5.53 -5.37
C MET A 384 18.22 -5.25 -6.48
N GLN A 385 18.80 -6.32 -7.02
CA GLN A 385 19.66 -6.29 -8.21
C GLN A 385 18.97 -7.15 -9.28
N GLN A 386 18.64 -6.57 -10.42
CA GLN A 386 18.00 -7.28 -11.53
C GLN A 386 19.02 -7.60 -12.62
N GLY A 387 19.14 -8.90 -12.92
CA GLY A 387 19.94 -9.43 -14.02
C GLY A 387 21.07 -10.35 -13.55
N LEU A 388 20.79 -11.66 -13.56
CA LEU A 388 21.80 -12.71 -13.65
C LEU A 388 21.36 -13.61 -14.81
N LEU A 389 21.88 -13.33 -16.01
CA LEU A 389 22.11 -14.41 -16.95
C LEU A 389 23.25 -15.23 -16.35
N TRP A 390 23.02 -16.53 -16.15
CA TRP A 390 23.93 -17.48 -15.51
C TRP A 390 25.41 -17.26 -15.84
N THR A 391 26.19 -16.79 -14.86
CA THR A 391 27.55 -17.28 -14.58
C THR A 391 27.95 -16.95 -13.13
N GLN A 392 28.15 -18.02 -12.35
CA GLN A 392 29.04 -18.16 -11.19
C GLN A 392 29.07 -17.02 -10.13
N ALA A 393 28.41 -17.33 -9.01
CA ALA A 393 28.46 -16.54 -7.78
C ALA A 393 29.86 -16.53 -7.17
N ASP A 394 30.52 -15.37 -7.20
CA ASP A 394 31.57 -14.96 -6.27
C ASP A 394 31.67 -13.43 -6.26
N ALA A 395 30.87 -12.76 -5.44
CA ALA A 395 31.11 -11.36 -5.06
C ALA A 395 30.63 -11.14 -3.61
N PRO A 396 31.54 -10.80 -2.67
CA PRO A 396 31.18 -10.52 -1.29
C PRO A 396 30.49 -9.16 -1.17
N ILE A 397 29.45 -9.11 -0.34
CA ILE A 397 28.76 -7.88 0.08
C ILE A 397 29.69 -7.15 1.08
N PRO A 398 29.96 -5.85 0.92
CA PRO A 398 30.74 -5.10 1.91
C PRO A 398 29.95 -4.97 3.21
N THR A 399 30.60 -5.35 4.31
CA THR A 399 30.11 -5.29 5.71
C THR A 399 29.92 -3.87 6.22
#